data_AF-A0A1I7ZEB4-F1
#
_entry.id   AF-A0A1I7ZEB4-F1
#
_cell.length_a   1.000
_cell.length_b   1.000
_cell.length_c   1.000
_cell.angle_alpha   90.00
_cell.angle_beta   90.00
_cell.angle_gamma   90.00
#
_symmetry.space_group_name_H-M   'P 1'
#
loop_
_entity.id
_entity.type
_entity.pdbx_description
1 polymer ?
#
loop_
_entity_poly.entity_id
_entity_poly.type
_entity_poly.pdbx_seq_one_letter_code
_entity_poly.pdbx_strand_id
1 'polypeptide(L)'
;MKRAALKEGLTEAVKEQLLAEYEKTRRSFTSILDEKEHDKQVNMCERRLTHQAMKGALMIYFYRDMPRFSQPYQILTFLMDIDSLLTKWRYNHVMLVQRMLGSKQGTGGSSGYLYLRTTGTGGSSGYLYLRTTVSDRYKVFLDLFNLSTWLIPRSYIPTLSPRMVKTLSEHKHMNGKDM
;
A
#
# COMPACT_ATOMS: atom_id res chain seq x y z
N MET A 1 27.28 -0.44 21.13
CA MET A 1 28.05 -1.64 20.73
C MET A 1 27.97 -1.96 19.22
N LYS A 2 26.82 -1.93 18.52
CA LYS A 2 26.74 -2.26 17.08
C LYS A 2 27.38 -1.26 16.09
N ARG A 3 27.58 0.01 16.47
CA ARG A 3 28.20 1.03 15.59
C ARG A 3 29.74 0.95 15.51
N ALA A 4 30.38 0.27 16.46
CA ALA A 4 31.84 0.15 16.50
C ALA A 4 32.37 -1.02 15.64
N ALA A 5 31.60 -2.10 15.50
CA ALA A 5 31.98 -3.29 14.73
C ALA A 5 31.82 -3.12 13.19
N LEU A 6 31.15 -2.06 12.72
CA LEU A 6 30.99 -1.78 11.28
C LEU A 6 32.19 -1.01 10.68
N LYS A 7 33.15 -0.58 11.51
CA LYS A 7 34.35 0.14 11.05
C LYS A 7 35.48 -0.78 10.60
N GLU A 8 35.41 -2.07 10.90
CA GLU A 8 36.40 -3.05 10.45
C GLU A 8 35.89 -3.76 9.19
N GLY A 9 36.47 -3.40 8.04
CA GLY A 9 36.54 -4.27 6.86
C GLY A 9 35.31 -4.38 5.96
N LEU A 10 34.58 -3.29 5.67
CA LEU A 10 33.70 -3.31 4.50
C LEU A 10 34.53 -3.19 3.21
N THR A 11 34.47 -4.22 2.37
CA THR A 11 34.99 -4.17 0.99
C THR A 11 34.39 -2.97 0.26
N GLU A 12 35.16 -2.26 -0.57
CA GLU A 12 34.67 -1.07 -1.30
C GLU A 12 33.41 -1.36 -2.13
N ALA A 13 33.29 -2.57 -2.68
CA ALA A 13 32.08 -3.02 -3.38
C ALA A 13 30.82 -3.05 -2.48
N VAL A 14 30.96 -3.45 -1.21
CA VAL A 14 29.84 -3.49 -0.24
C VAL A 14 29.44 -2.06 0.14
N LYS A 15 30.43 -1.17 0.31
CA LYS A 15 30.18 0.24 0.61
C LYS A 15 29.45 0.94 -0.53
N GLU A 16 29.82 0.68 -1.78
CA GLU A 16 29.13 1.21 -2.95
C GLU A 16 27.66 0.75 -3.02
N GLN A 17 27.41 -0.54 -2.78
CA GLN A 17 26.06 -1.09 -2.71
C GLN A 17 25.21 -0.43 -1.61
N LEU A 18 25.77 -0.28 -0.41
CA LEU A 18 25.08 0.38 0.72
C LEU A 18 24.76 1.84 0.43
N LEU A 19 25.67 2.57 -0.23
CA LEU A 19 25.43 3.96 -0.64
C LEU A 19 24.32 4.04 -1.69
N ALA A 20 24.28 3.12 -2.65
CA ALA A 20 23.22 3.06 -3.64
C ALA A 20 21.84 2.77 -3.01
N GLU A 21 21.78 1.84 -2.06
CA GLU A 21 20.56 1.51 -1.31
C GLU A 21 20.10 2.68 -0.45
N TYR A 22 21.03 3.36 0.21
CA TYR A 22 20.76 4.58 0.97
C TYR A 22 20.14 5.66 0.10
N GLU A 23 20.73 5.96 -1.07
CA GLU A 23 20.19 6.97 -1.98
C GLU A 23 18.81 6.59 -2.53
N LYS A 24 18.59 5.31 -2.85
CA LYS A 24 17.26 4.82 -3.26
C LYS A 24 16.22 5.03 -2.16
N THR A 25 16.56 4.69 -0.93
CA THR A 25 15.71 4.87 0.25
C THR A 25 15.42 6.35 0.46
N ARG A 26 16.45 7.20 0.43
CA ARG A 26 16.33 8.65 0.56
C ARG A 26 15.36 9.24 -0.46
N ARG A 27 15.51 8.89 -1.74
CA ARG A 27 14.59 9.33 -2.81
C ARG A 27 13.14 8.88 -2.55
N SER A 28 12.95 7.65 -2.08
CA SER A 28 11.63 7.13 -1.73
C SER A 28 10.97 7.95 -0.60
N PHE A 29 11.73 8.30 0.44
CA PHE A 29 11.23 9.19 1.50
C PHE A 29 10.98 10.62 1.01
N THR A 30 11.85 11.17 0.17
CA THR A 30 11.62 12.51 -0.42
C THR A 30 10.29 12.57 -1.17
N SER A 31 9.91 11.49 -1.87
CA SER A 31 8.64 11.43 -2.64
C SER A 31 7.37 11.55 -1.80
N ILE A 32 7.42 11.27 -0.49
CA ILE A 32 6.27 11.37 0.42
C ILE A 32 6.37 12.62 1.30
N LEU A 33 7.58 13.08 1.62
CA LEU A 33 7.81 14.26 2.44
C LEU A 33 7.56 15.56 1.67
N ASP A 34 7.88 15.60 0.37
CA ASP A 34 7.58 16.75 -0.50
C ASP A 34 6.14 16.65 -1.04
N GLU A 35 5.33 17.66 -0.72
CA GLU A 35 3.95 17.79 -1.17
C GLU A 35 3.85 17.88 -2.70
N LYS A 36 4.78 18.60 -3.36
CA LYS A 36 4.75 18.78 -4.81
C LYS A 36 5.00 17.48 -5.57
N GLU A 37 5.95 16.68 -5.10
CA GLU A 37 6.24 15.37 -5.70
C GLU A 37 5.10 14.38 -5.43
N HIS A 38 4.52 14.43 -4.24
CA HIS A 38 3.34 13.62 -3.93
C HIS A 38 2.16 13.94 -4.86
N ASP A 39 1.86 15.23 -5.07
CA ASP A 39 0.76 15.66 -5.94
C ASP A 39 0.98 15.27 -7.41
N LYS A 40 2.23 15.29 -7.89
CA LYS A 40 2.56 14.77 -9.22
C LYS A 40 2.18 13.29 -9.35
N GLN A 41 2.46 12.47 -8.34
CA GLN A 41 2.15 11.04 -8.35
C GLN A 41 0.65 10.76 -8.23
N VAL A 42 -0.09 11.60 -7.50
CA VAL A 42 -1.56 11.55 -7.48
C VAL A 42 -2.12 11.88 -8.87
N ASN A 43 -1.62 12.93 -9.52
CA ASN A 43 -2.02 13.32 -10.87
C ASN A 43 -1.69 12.24 -11.93
N MET A 44 -0.57 11.54 -11.77
CA MET A 44 -0.18 10.39 -12.59
C MET A 44 -0.96 9.10 -12.27
N CYS A 45 -1.90 9.15 -11.32
CA CYS A 45 -2.69 8.00 -10.87
C CYS A 45 -1.85 6.86 -10.26
N GLU A 46 -0.62 7.14 -9.81
CA GLU A 46 0.23 6.19 -9.08
C GLU A 46 -0.13 6.14 -7.59
N ARG A 47 -0.71 7.24 -7.07
CA ARG A 47 -1.26 7.37 -5.71
C ARG A 47 -2.71 7.83 -5.76
N ARG A 48 -3.48 7.54 -4.71
CA ARG A 48 -4.92 7.87 -4.59
C ARG A 48 -5.21 8.81 -3.42
N LEU A 49 -4.54 8.60 -2.28
CA LEU A 49 -4.68 9.41 -1.09
C LEU A 49 -4.01 10.76 -1.28
N THR A 50 -4.63 11.81 -0.75
CA THR A 50 -4.03 13.15 -0.67
C THR A 50 -2.85 13.17 0.29
N HIS A 51 -1.99 14.19 0.19
CA HIS A 51 -0.81 14.31 1.07
C HIS A 51 -1.20 14.31 2.56
N GLN A 52 -2.28 15.01 2.91
CA GLN A 52 -2.80 15.05 4.28
C GLN A 52 -3.35 13.70 4.73
N ALA A 53 -4.07 12.98 3.87
CA ALA A 53 -4.57 11.64 4.18
C ALA A 53 -3.41 10.64 4.38
N MET A 54 -2.34 10.73 3.58
CA MET A 54 -1.13 9.92 3.76
C MET A 54 -0.45 10.18 5.10
N LYS A 55 -0.29 11.46 5.49
CA LYS A 55 0.27 11.83 6.80
C LYS A 55 -0.59 11.29 7.95
N GLY A 56 -1.91 11.40 7.83
CA GLY A 56 -2.85 10.85 8.81
C GLY A 56 -2.75 9.33 8.94
N ALA A 57 -2.65 8.62 7.81
CA ALA A 57 -2.49 7.17 7.82
C ALA A 57 -1.16 6.75 8.47
N LEU A 58 -0.04 7.41 8.13
CA LEU A 58 1.26 7.19 8.78
C LEU A 58 1.20 7.46 10.30
N MET A 59 0.51 8.52 10.71
CA MET A 59 0.34 8.85 12.13
C MET A 59 -0.41 7.73 12.87
N ILE A 60 -1.50 7.21 12.29
CA ILE A 60 -2.24 6.08 12.86
C ILE A 60 -1.35 4.84 12.96
N TYR A 61 -0.54 4.56 11.94
CA TYR A 61 0.39 3.42 11.93
C TYR A 61 1.47 3.53 13.01
N PHE A 62 2.11 4.68 13.15
CA PHE A 62 3.19 4.88 14.11
C PHE A 62 2.71 4.87 15.57
N TYR A 63 1.50 5.39 15.82
CA TYR A 63 0.95 5.52 17.18
C TYR A 63 -0.23 4.58 17.43
N ARG A 64 -0.32 3.45 16.73
CA ARG A 64 -1.41 2.46 16.85
C ARG A 64 -1.61 1.90 18.27
N ASP A 65 -0.58 1.98 19.11
CA ASP A 65 -0.62 1.52 20.50
C ASP A 65 -1.37 2.51 21.43
N MET A 66 -1.66 3.73 20.95
CA MET A 66 -2.48 4.69 21.69
C MET A 66 -3.96 4.32 21.61
N PRO A 67 -4.74 4.41 22.72
CA PRO A 67 -6.14 3.99 22.75
C PRO A 67 -7.00 4.60 21.63
N ARG A 68 -6.85 5.90 21.34
CA ARG A 68 -7.61 6.57 20.28
C ARG A 68 -7.24 6.14 18.86
N PHE A 69 -6.04 5.62 18.63
CA PHE A 69 -5.59 5.17 17.31
C PHE A 69 -5.72 3.66 17.10
N SER A 70 -5.99 2.89 18.17
CA SER A 70 -6.22 1.45 18.07
C SER A 70 -7.38 1.10 17.13
N GLN A 71 -8.55 1.75 17.29
CA GLN A 71 -9.72 1.51 16.44
C GLN A 71 -9.54 2.02 15.00
N PRO A 72 -9.06 3.27 14.76
CA PRO A 72 -8.71 3.71 13.41
C PRO A 72 -7.71 2.79 12.69
N TYR A 73 -6.72 2.25 13.40
CA TYR A 73 -5.77 1.30 12.82
C TYR A 73 -6.45 0.00 12.36
N GLN A 74 -7.43 -0.51 13.12
CA GLN A 74 -8.23 -1.66 12.71
C GLN A 74 -9.05 -1.35 11.45
N ILE A 75 -9.65 -0.15 11.36
CA ILE A 75 -10.38 0.28 10.16
C ILE A 75 -9.45 0.28 8.94
N LEU A 76 -8.26 0.88 9.03
CA LEU A 76 -7.29 0.87 7.92
C LEU A 76 -6.90 -0.56 7.52
N THR A 77 -6.80 -1.47 8.49
CA THR A 77 -6.52 -2.89 8.24
C THR A 77 -7.67 -3.56 7.49
N PHE A 78 -8.91 -3.36 7.92
CA PHE A 78 -10.08 -3.92 7.25
C PHE A 78 -10.28 -3.37 5.83
N LEU A 79 -9.92 -2.11 5.57
CA LEU A 79 -9.94 -1.55 4.21
C LEU A 79 -8.96 -2.29 3.27
N MET A 80 -7.75 -2.61 3.76
CA MET A 80 -6.81 -3.44 3.01
C MET A 80 -7.35 -4.87 2.83
N ASP A 81 -7.98 -5.44 3.86
CA ASP A 81 -8.56 -6.79 3.77
C ASP A 81 -9.67 -6.86 2.72
N ILE A 82 -10.52 -5.82 2.61
CA ILE A 82 -11.55 -5.72 1.57
C ILE A 82 -10.93 -5.77 0.17
N ASP A 83 -9.90 -4.96 -0.11
CA ASP A 83 -9.21 -4.98 -1.41
C ASP A 83 -8.56 -6.34 -1.71
N SER A 84 -7.97 -6.97 -0.69
CA SER A 84 -7.37 -8.30 -0.79
C SER A 84 -8.42 -9.36 -1.11
N LEU A 85 -9.56 -9.33 -0.43
CA LEU A 85 -10.68 -10.26 -0.64
C LEU A 85 -11.32 -10.07 -2.02
N LEU A 86 -11.49 -8.83 -2.48
CA LEU A 86 -11.99 -8.54 -3.82
C LEU A 86 -11.03 -9.07 -4.89
N THR A 87 -9.72 -8.88 -4.71
CA THR A 87 -8.70 -9.40 -5.64
C THR A 87 -8.71 -10.93 -5.67
N LYS A 88 -8.82 -11.59 -4.50
CA LYS A 88 -8.96 -13.05 -4.39
C LYS A 88 -10.21 -13.56 -5.09
N TRP A 89 -11.35 -12.86 -4.92
CA TRP A 89 -12.59 -13.21 -5.61
C TRP A 89 -12.41 -13.13 -7.14
N ARG A 90 -11.80 -12.06 -7.66
CA ARG A 90 -11.52 -11.91 -9.11
C ARG A 90 -10.62 -13.03 -9.61
N TYR A 91 -9.58 -13.38 -8.86
CA TYR A 91 -8.67 -14.48 -9.22
C TYR A 91 -9.37 -15.84 -9.24
N ASN A 92 -10.15 -16.16 -8.21
CA ASN A 92 -10.92 -17.41 -8.17
C ASN A 92 -11.92 -17.49 -9.32
N HIS A 93 -12.57 -16.37 -9.65
CA HIS A 93 -13.45 -16.27 -10.81
C HIS A 93 -12.71 -16.53 -12.13
N VAL A 94 -11.50 -15.95 -12.31
CA VAL A 94 -10.64 -16.22 -13.49
C VAL A 94 -10.34 -17.71 -13.62
N MET A 95 -9.97 -18.38 -12.52
CA MET A 95 -9.66 -19.82 -12.51
C MET A 95 -10.87 -20.67 -12.88
N LEU A 96 -12.06 -20.32 -12.36
CA LEU A 96 -13.31 -20.99 -12.70
C LEU A 96 -13.62 -20.84 -14.20
N VAL A 97 -13.53 -19.62 -14.74
CA VAL A 97 -13.78 -19.37 -16.16
C VAL A 97 -12.80 -20.13 -17.05
N GLN A 98 -11.52 -20.16 -16.70
CA GLN A 98 -10.52 -20.93 -17.44
C GLN A 98 -10.85 -22.42 -17.46
N ARG A 99 -11.31 -22.99 -16.34
CA ARG A 99 -11.72 -24.40 -16.26
C ARG A 99 -12.96 -24.69 -17.12
N MET A 100 -13.96 -23.81 -17.09
CA MET A 100 -15.24 -24.05 -17.75
C MET A 100 -15.20 -23.77 -19.26
N LEU A 101 -14.51 -22.71 -19.68
CA LEU A 101 -14.51 -22.25 -21.07
C LEU A 101 -13.18 -22.48 -21.80
N GLY A 102 -12.06 -22.65 -21.08
CA GLY A 102 -10.74 -22.72 -21.68
C GLY A 102 -10.46 -21.50 -22.56
N SER A 103 -10.09 -21.73 -23.82
CA SER A 103 -9.84 -20.68 -24.81
C SER A 103 -11.10 -20.20 -25.57
N LYS A 104 -12.29 -20.74 -25.24
CA LYS A 104 -13.52 -20.34 -25.94
C LYS A 104 -13.87 -18.88 -25.63
N GLN A 105 -14.50 -18.22 -26.59
CA GLN A 105 -15.03 -16.87 -26.43
C GLN A 105 -16.26 -16.90 -25.51
N GLY A 106 -16.30 -15.99 -24.53
CA GLY A 106 -17.44 -15.87 -23.62
C GLY A 106 -18.66 -15.24 -24.31
N THR A 107 -19.85 -15.52 -23.79
CA THR A 107 -21.13 -15.01 -24.32
C THR A 107 -21.29 -13.50 -24.18
N GLY A 108 -20.62 -12.88 -23.20
CA GLY A 108 -20.70 -11.44 -22.94
C GLY A 108 -19.97 -10.54 -23.94
N GLY A 109 -19.39 -11.09 -25.02
CA GLY A 109 -18.69 -10.30 -26.03
C GLY A 109 -17.48 -9.52 -25.51
N SER A 110 -17.06 -9.77 -24.26
CA SER A 110 -15.90 -9.16 -23.60
C SER A 110 -14.63 -9.64 -24.30
N SER A 111 -14.40 -9.04 -25.46
CA SER A 111 -13.19 -9.16 -26.20
C SER A 111 -12.12 -8.49 -25.36
N GLY A 112 -11.05 -9.22 -25.04
CA GLY A 112 -9.74 -8.59 -24.91
C GLY A 112 -9.35 -8.01 -26.28
N TYR A 113 -10.11 -7.02 -26.76
CA TYR A 113 -10.15 -6.55 -28.15
C TYR A 113 -8.81 -5.95 -28.60
N LEU A 114 -7.95 -5.60 -27.64
CA LEU A 114 -6.70 -4.90 -27.93
C LEU A 114 -5.44 -5.77 -27.81
N TYR A 115 -5.48 -6.95 -27.17
CA TYR A 115 -4.24 -7.71 -26.92
C TYR A 115 -3.93 -8.79 -27.99
N LEU A 116 -4.95 -9.39 -28.63
CA LEU A 116 -4.72 -10.43 -29.66
C LEU A 116 -4.79 -9.94 -31.11
N ARG A 117 -5.20 -8.69 -31.36
CA ARG A 117 -5.26 -8.19 -32.75
C ARG A 117 -3.89 -8.10 -33.41
N THR A 118 -2.82 -8.08 -32.62
CA THR A 118 -1.42 -8.04 -33.10
C THR A 118 -0.86 -9.41 -33.48
N THR A 119 -1.44 -10.51 -32.97
CA THR A 119 -0.84 -11.86 -33.13
C THR A 119 -1.56 -12.77 -34.13
N GLY A 120 -2.56 -12.27 -34.87
CA GLY A 120 -3.18 -13.01 -35.98
C GLY A 120 -3.84 -14.35 -35.62
N THR A 121 -3.96 -14.66 -34.33
CA THR A 121 -4.54 -15.91 -33.83
C THR A 121 -5.95 -15.61 -33.32
N GLY A 122 -6.96 -16.08 -34.06
CA GLY A 122 -8.36 -15.83 -33.77
C GLY A 122 -8.77 -16.36 -32.40
N GLY A 123 -9.29 -15.47 -31.54
CA GLY A 123 -10.00 -15.81 -30.32
C GLY A 123 -9.47 -15.13 -29.05
N SER A 124 -9.89 -13.89 -28.79
CA SER A 124 -9.73 -13.30 -27.46
C SER A 124 -10.72 -13.94 -26.48
N SER A 125 -10.25 -14.91 -25.69
CA SER A 125 -11.07 -15.51 -24.63
C SER A 125 -11.38 -14.47 -23.54
N GLY A 126 -12.61 -14.45 -23.03
CA GLY A 126 -13.01 -13.61 -21.88
C GLY A 126 -12.14 -13.84 -20.65
N TYR A 127 -11.52 -15.02 -20.54
CA TYR A 127 -10.46 -15.32 -19.56
C TYR A 127 -9.33 -14.27 -19.58
N LEU A 128 -8.82 -13.90 -20.75
CA LEU A 128 -7.68 -12.99 -20.86
C LEU A 128 -8.05 -11.59 -20.36
N TYR A 129 -9.26 -11.12 -20.67
CA TYR A 129 -9.77 -9.87 -20.11
C TYR A 129 -9.86 -9.94 -18.59
N LEU A 130 -10.48 -10.99 -18.04
CA LEU A 130 -10.64 -11.15 -16.58
C LEU A 130 -9.29 -11.19 -15.85
N ARG A 131 -8.25 -11.79 -16.44
CA ARG A 131 -6.89 -11.74 -15.87
C ARG A 131 -6.38 -10.32 -15.70
N THR A 132 -6.66 -9.41 -16.65
CA THR A 132 -6.23 -8.02 -16.53
C THR A 132 -6.93 -7.26 -15.39
N THR A 133 -8.05 -7.79 -14.89
CA THR A 133 -8.76 -7.24 -13.72
C THR A 133 -8.13 -7.63 -12.39
N VAL A 134 -7.27 -8.66 -12.37
CA VAL A 134 -6.44 -9.04 -11.22
C VAL A 134 -5.15 -8.21 -11.27
N SER A 135 -5.30 -6.91 -11.06
CA SER A 135 -4.21 -5.93 -11.15
C SER A 135 -4.38 -4.87 -10.08
N ASP A 136 -3.27 -4.29 -9.60
CA ASP A 136 -3.26 -3.19 -8.63
C ASP A 136 -4.04 -1.95 -9.10
N ARG A 137 -4.30 -1.83 -10.40
CA ARG A 137 -5.18 -0.79 -10.98
C ARG A 137 -6.59 -0.79 -10.38
N TYR A 138 -7.06 -1.95 -9.90
CA TYR A 138 -8.40 -2.11 -9.29
C TYR A 138 -8.38 -2.09 -7.77
N LYS A 139 -7.21 -1.96 -7.12
CA LYS A 139 -7.12 -1.77 -5.67
C LYS A 139 -7.39 -0.31 -5.35
N VAL A 140 -8.39 -0.06 -4.50
CA VAL A 140 -8.80 1.30 -4.14
C VAL A 140 -7.82 1.91 -3.13
N PHE A 141 -7.42 1.11 -2.15
CA PHE A 141 -6.56 1.48 -1.03
C PHE A 141 -5.11 1.02 -1.24
N LEU A 142 -4.63 1.05 -2.49
CA LEU A 142 -3.25 0.67 -2.85
C LEU A 142 -2.21 1.40 -2.00
N ASP A 143 -2.45 2.67 -1.68
CA ASP A 143 -1.55 3.47 -0.85
C ASP A 143 -1.35 2.88 0.55
N LEU A 144 -2.40 2.32 1.17
CA LEU A 144 -2.31 1.72 2.49
C LEU A 144 -1.37 0.50 2.51
N PHE A 145 -1.35 -0.29 1.43
CA PHE A 145 -0.38 -1.38 1.26
C PHE A 145 1.04 -0.83 1.10
N ASN A 146 1.19 0.22 0.31
CA ASN A 146 2.50 0.83 0.04
C ASN A 146 3.07 1.58 1.25
N LEU A 147 2.27 1.90 2.27
CA LEU A 147 2.74 2.54 3.52
C LEU A 147 3.87 1.78 4.20
N SER A 148 3.92 0.45 4.03
CA SER A 148 5.01 -0.38 4.58
C SER A 148 6.40 0.05 4.10
N THR A 149 6.48 0.71 2.94
CA THR A 149 7.71 1.25 2.35
C THR A 149 8.37 2.34 3.21
N TRP A 150 7.56 3.10 3.96
CA TRP A 150 8.04 4.25 4.75
C TRP A 150 8.00 4.01 6.27
N LEU A 151 7.86 2.75 6.69
CA LEU A 151 7.95 2.40 8.11
C LEU A 151 9.39 2.49 8.59
N ILE A 152 9.57 3.18 9.72
CA ILE A 152 10.85 3.37 10.38
C ILE A 152 10.91 2.58 11.68
N PRO A 153 12.12 2.20 12.17
CA PRO A 153 12.25 1.56 13.47
C PRO A 153 11.67 2.43 14.59
N ARG A 154 11.08 1.80 15.61
CA ARG A 154 10.41 2.50 16.73
C ARG A 154 11.27 3.53 17.44
N SER A 155 12.60 3.36 17.45
CA SER A 155 13.54 4.31 18.03
C SER A 155 13.60 5.66 17.32
N TYR A 156 13.20 5.72 16.05
CA TYR A 156 13.18 6.94 15.24
C TYR A 156 11.82 7.62 15.20
N ILE A 157 10.77 6.97 15.75
CA ILE A 157 9.44 7.56 15.84
C ILE A 157 9.50 8.68 16.89
N PRO A 158 9.01 9.90 16.57
CA PRO A 158 8.98 11.00 17.53
C PRO A 158 8.24 10.63 18.81
N THR A 159 8.82 10.93 19.97
CA THR A 159 8.14 10.75 21.25
C THR A 159 7.04 11.77 21.44
N LEU A 160 5.88 11.34 21.92
CA LEU A 160 4.74 12.22 22.18
C LEU A 160 4.95 13.03 23.45
N SER A 161 4.58 14.32 23.43
CA SER A 161 4.57 15.15 24.65
C SER A 161 3.49 14.67 25.63
N PRO A 162 3.61 14.94 26.95
CA PRO A 162 2.61 14.53 27.93
C PRO A 162 1.18 15.01 27.60
N ARG A 163 1.06 16.22 27.04
CA ARG A 163 -0.22 16.78 26.57
C ARG A 163 -0.81 15.96 25.41
N MET A 164 0.02 15.53 24.46
CA MET A 164 -0.41 14.71 23.33
C MET A 164 -0.82 13.31 23.79
N VAL A 165 -0.03 12.69 24.67
CA VAL A 165 -0.36 11.38 25.27
C VAL A 165 -1.71 11.44 25.97
N LYS A 166 -1.94 12.47 26.81
CA LYS A 166 -3.24 12.70 27.46
C LYS A 166 -4.38 12.80 26.44
N THR A 167 -4.20 13.62 25.41
CA THR A 167 -5.20 13.80 24.34
C THR A 167 -5.49 12.51 23.58
N LEU A 168 -4.48 11.67 23.36
CA LEU A 168 -4.59 10.40 22.63
C LEU A 168 -5.03 9.22 23.50
N SER A 169 -5.02 9.36 24.81
CA SER A 169 -5.42 8.34 25.77
C SER A 169 -6.83 8.57 26.33
N GLU A 170 -7.24 9.83 26.52
CA GLU A 170 -8.54 10.16 27.11
C GLU A 170 -9.65 10.02 26.08
N HIS A 171 -10.69 9.23 26.35
CA HIS A 171 -11.96 9.36 25.66
C HIS A 171 -12.81 10.39 26.41
N LYS A 172 -13.00 11.59 25.83
CA LYS A 172 -13.83 12.66 26.43
C LYS A 172 -15.25 12.21 26.80
N HIS A 173 -15.74 11.09 26.23
CA HIS A 173 -17.11 10.61 26.37
C HIS A 173 -17.31 9.47 27.40
N MET A 174 -16.27 9.03 28.13
CA MET A 174 -16.36 7.89 29.06
C MET A 174 -16.36 8.30 30.56
N ASN A 175 -16.37 9.61 30.88
CA ASN A 175 -16.41 10.10 32.26
C ASN A 175 -17.62 11.01 32.50
N GLY A 176 -18.77 10.40 32.86
CA GLY A 176 -19.97 11.03 33.45
C GLY A 176 -20.83 11.85 32.49
N LYS A 177 -22.15 11.63 32.34
CA LYS A 177 -23.19 11.49 33.36
C LYS A 177 -24.45 10.95 32.65
N ASP A 178 -24.82 9.69 32.86
CA ASP A 178 -26.16 9.14 32.54
C ASP A 178 -26.40 7.95 33.48
N MET A 179 -26.60 8.29 34.75
CA MET A 179 -27.40 7.56 35.73
C MET A 179 -28.29 8.58 36.42
#